data_AF-A0A1G1T5U0-F1
#
_entry.id   AF-A0A1G1T5U0-F1
#
_cell.length_a   1.000
_cell.length_b   1.000
_cell.length_c   1.000
_cell.angle_alpha   90.00
_cell.angle_beta   90.00
_cell.angle_gamma   90.00
#
_symmetry.space_group_name_H-M   'P 1'
#
loop_
_entity.id
_entity.type
_entity.pdbx_description
1 polymer ?
#
loop_
_entity_poly.entity_id
_entity_poly.type
_entity_poly.pdbx_seq_one_letter_code
_entity_poly.pdbx_strand_id
1 'polypeptide(L)'
;MKSTLAFLLLLLMGAVLLAARKAPAQGERPVVLTTATAPAGLRAALARAQTGLADPLREALRTLPAAKKRFLAGLPQGDQLLLSVRVQATDTSFRQASARVLGWRGGSIQALLLPSLTGATGLAEPLPVSFPETAVVDWTMLRASGREEGNYVGRHLDAARQLERLPLR
;
A
#
# COMPACT_ATOMS: atom_id res chain seq x y z
N MET A 1 36.27 69.48 28.58
CA MET A 1 37.50 68.68 28.68
C MET A 1 37.15 67.27 29.17
N LYS A 2 37.59 66.23 28.43
CA LYS A 2 37.71 64.79 28.80
C LYS A 2 36.39 64.06 29.16
N SER A 3 35.75 63.40 28.20
CA SER A 3 35.90 61.96 27.84
C SER A 3 35.62 61.00 29.00
N THR A 4 34.52 60.24 28.89
CA THR A 4 34.49 58.81 29.22
C THR A 4 33.41 58.13 28.38
N LEU A 5 33.91 57.55 27.30
CA LEU A 5 33.31 56.50 26.50
C LEU A 5 33.07 55.25 27.37
N ALA A 6 32.15 54.39 26.92
CA ALA A 6 31.90 53.01 27.35
C ALA A 6 30.74 52.81 28.34
N PHE A 7 29.54 52.54 27.80
CA PHE A 7 28.75 51.33 28.08
C PHE A 7 27.39 51.44 27.36
N LEU A 8 27.38 51.38 26.03
CA LEU A 8 26.10 51.32 25.31
C LEU A 8 26.24 50.56 24.00
N LEU A 9 26.77 49.34 24.05
CA LEU A 9 26.85 48.50 22.86
C LEU A 9 26.96 47.02 23.23
N LEU A 10 25.89 46.43 23.78
CA LEU A 10 25.78 44.96 23.92
C LEU A 10 24.32 44.56 24.21
N LEU A 11 23.40 45.03 23.37
CA LEU A 11 21.98 44.65 23.45
C LEU A 11 21.41 44.70 22.03
N LEU A 12 21.77 43.74 21.17
CA LEU A 12 21.07 43.36 19.93
C LEU A 12 21.91 42.41 19.05
N MET A 13 22.42 41.30 19.59
CA MET A 13 22.84 40.15 18.77
C MET A 13 22.41 38.85 19.43
N GLY A 14 21.10 38.72 19.61
CA GLY A 14 20.45 37.48 20.02
C GLY A 14 19.37 37.11 19.01
N ALA A 15 19.60 37.32 17.71
CA ALA A 15 18.75 36.74 16.68
C ALA A 15 19.06 35.24 16.65
N VAL A 16 18.34 34.51 17.50
CA VAL A 16 18.21 33.06 17.44
C VAL A 16 17.75 32.73 16.02
N LEU A 17 18.71 32.37 15.17
CA LEU A 17 18.45 31.60 13.95
C LEU A 17 17.94 30.23 14.42
N LEU A 18 16.66 30.18 14.80
CA LEU A 18 15.87 28.98 14.67
C LEU A 18 15.85 28.73 13.15
N ALA A 19 16.89 28.05 12.66
CA ALA A 19 16.80 27.32 11.42
C ALA A 19 15.55 26.48 11.58
N ALA A 20 14.46 26.89 10.91
CA ALA A 20 13.31 26.05 10.71
C ALA A 20 13.87 24.79 10.07
N ARG A 21 14.13 23.77 10.90
CA ARG A 21 14.35 22.42 10.41
C ARG A 21 13.09 22.14 9.64
N LYS A 22 13.18 22.25 8.31
CA LYS A 22 12.16 21.79 7.39
C LYS A 22 11.87 20.38 7.87
N ALA A 23 10.70 20.19 8.50
CA ALA A 23 10.29 18.86 8.89
C ALA A 23 10.47 18.00 7.63
N PRO A 24 11.10 16.81 7.74
CA PRO A 24 11.16 15.92 6.59
C PRO A 24 9.74 15.83 6.07
N ALA A 25 9.55 16.16 4.79
CA ALA A 25 8.26 16.05 4.15
C ALA A 25 7.72 14.67 4.53
N GLN A 26 6.60 14.64 5.26
CA GLN A 26 5.96 13.38 5.63
C GLN A 26 5.84 12.59 4.34
N GLY A 27 6.66 11.54 4.19
CA GLY A 27 6.70 10.75 2.97
C GLY A 27 5.27 10.40 2.61
N GLU A 28 4.87 10.72 1.38
CA GLU A 28 3.48 10.63 0.94
C GLU A 28 2.93 9.26 1.35
N ARG A 29 1.87 9.27 2.17
CA ARG A 29 1.22 8.02 2.59
C ARG A 29 0.75 7.30 1.33
N PRO A 30 1.03 5.99 1.18
CA PRO A 30 0.65 5.26 -0.02
C PRO A 30 -0.86 5.35 -0.23
N VAL A 31 -1.26 5.80 -1.42
CA VAL A 31 -2.66 5.97 -1.79
C VAL A 31 -3.17 4.67 -2.39
N VAL A 32 -4.08 4.00 -1.68
CA VAL A 32 -4.80 2.82 -2.18
C VAL A 32 -5.94 3.29 -3.09
N LEU A 33 -5.97 2.76 -4.30
CA LEU A 33 -6.87 3.19 -5.36
C LEU A 33 -8.16 2.35 -5.37
N THR A 34 -9.28 3.04 -5.59
CA THR A 34 -10.53 2.42 -6.04
C THR A 34 -10.88 2.92 -7.44
N THR A 35 -11.80 2.26 -8.13
CA THR A 35 -12.34 2.78 -9.39
C THR A 35 -13.01 4.14 -9.22
N ALA A 36 -13.66 4.37 -8.07
CA ALA A 36 -14.37 5.61 -7.77
C ALA A 36 -13.43 6.78 -7.42
N THR A 37 -12.31 6.50 -6.75
CA THR A 37 -11.39 7.53 -6.21
C THR A 37 -10.13 7.73 -7.05
N ALA A 38 -9.96 6.99 -8.14
CA ALA A 38 -8.77 7.09 -8.97
C ALA A 38 -8.65 8.47 -9.65
N PRO A 39 -7.44 9.07 -9.64
CA PRO A 39 -7.09 10.22 -10.48
C PRO A 39 -7.43 9.98 -11.95
N ALA A 40 -7.79 11.04 -12.68
CA ALA A 40 -8.23 10.94 -14.08
C ALA A 40 -7.23 10.20 -14.97
N GLY A 41 -5.93 10.47 -14.81
CA GLY A 41 -4.86 9.81 -15.57
C GLY A 41 -4.76 8.29 -15.34
N LEU A 42 -5.30 7.77 -14.23
CA LEU A 42 -5.23 6.35 -13.87
C LEU A 42 -6.48 5.56 -14.26
N ARG A 43 -7.63 6.21 -14.47
CA ARG A 43 -8.92 5.53 -14.67
C ARG A 43 -8.90 4.56 -15.84
N ALA A 44 -8.38 4.99 -17.00
CA ALA A 44 -8.31 4.15 -18.18
C ALA A 44 -7.36 2.96 -18.00
N ALA A 45 -6.26 3.12 -17.28
CA ALA A 45 -5.34 2.03 -16.96
C ALA A 45 -5.97 1.03 -15.98
N LEU A 46 -6.67 1.52 -14.95
CA LEU A 46 -7.38 0.68 -13.99
C LEU A 46 -8.51 -0.12 -14.64
N ALA A 47 -9.29 0.51 -15.51
CA ALA A 47 -10.39 -0.14 -16.24
C ALA A 47 -9.85 -1.28 -17.12
N ARG A 48 -8.82 -1.01 -17.93
CA ARG A 48 -8.17 -2.05 -18.76
C ARG A 48 -7.65 -3.22 -17.92
N ALA A 49 -6.99 -2.92 -16.79
CA ALA A 49 -6.50 -3.95 -15.88
C ALA A 49 -7.63 -4.77 -15.23
N GLN A 50 -8.81 -4.18 -14.99
CA GLN A 50 -9.97 -4.93 -14.52
C GLN A 50 -10.57 -5.82 -15.61
N THR A 51 -10.71 -5.30 -16.83
CA THR A 51 -11.25 -6.06 -17.97
C THR A 51 -10.41 -7.31 -18.25
N GLY A 52 -9.08 -7.18 -18.26
CA GLY A 52 -8.17 -8.30 -18.48
C GLY A 52 -8.16 -9.35 -17.35
N LEU A 53 -8.71 -9.02 -16.18
CA LEU A 53 -8.76 -9.90 -15.00
C LEU A 53 -10.19 -10.19 -14.54
N ALA A 54 -11.19 -9.99 -15.40
CA ALA A 54 -12.59 -9.96 -15.01
C ALA A 54 -13.04 -11.25 -14.29
N ASP A 55 -12.66 -12.42 -14.80
CA ASP A 55 -13.06 -13.71 -14.22
C ASP A 55 -12.35 -14.02 -12.89
N PRO A 56 -11.00 -13.99 -12.78
CA PRO A 56 -10.35 -14.21 -11.48
C PRO A 56 -10.74 -13.15 -10.45
N LEU A 57 -10.97 -11.90 -10.85
CA LEU A 57 -11.48 -10.84 -9.97
C LEU A 57 -12.88 -11.16 -9.46
N ARG A 58 -13.79 -11.61 -10.33
CA ARG A 58 -15.15 -12.00 -9.94
C ARG A 58 -15.13 -13.10 -8.88
N GLU A 59 -14.30 -14.11 -9.06
CA GLU A 59 -14.17 -15.22 -8.12
C GLU A 59 -13.55 -14.79 -6.78
N ALA A 60 -12.51 -13.95 -6.82
CA ALA A 60 -11.92 -13.39 -5.61
C ALA A 60 -12.94 -12.59 -4.80
N LEU A 61 -13.71 -11.72 -5.46
CA LEU A 61 -14.73 -10.90 -4.79
C LEU A 61 -15.92 -11.73 -4.28
N ARG A 62 -16.32 -12.76 -5.02
CA ARG A 62 -17.40 -13.68 -4.61
C ARG A 62 -17.05 -14.43 -3.31
N THR A 63 -15.77 -14.75 -3.12
CA THR A 63 -15.29 -15.56 -1.98
C THR A 63 -14.73 -14.72 -0.83
N LEU A 64 -14.47 -13.43 -1.05
CA LEU A 64 -14.00 -12.49 -0.02
C LEU A 64 -14.89 -12.47 1.24
N PRO A 65 -16.23 -12.48 1.18
CA PRO A 65 -17.05 -12.50 2.39
C PRO A 65 -16.80 -13.72 3.30
N ALA A 66 -16.51 -14.89 2.71
CA ALA A 66 -16.17 -16.09 3.47
C ALA A 66 -14.78 -15.98 4.12
N ALA A 67 -13.79 -15.43 3.40
CA ALA A 67 -12.46 -15.15 3.94
C ALA A 67 -12.52 -14.12 5.09
N LYS A 68 -13.29 -13.04 4.91
CA LYS A 68 -13.57 -12.02 5.93
C LYS A 68 -14.21 -12.65 7.18
N LYS A 69 -15.23 -13.48 7.01
CA LYS A 69 -15.88 -14.19 8.13
C LYS A 69 -14.88 -15.01 8.94
N ARG A 70 -14.00 -15.75 8.27
CA ARG A 70 -12.94 -16.55 8.93
C ARG A 70 -11.94 -15.66 9.66
N PHE A 71 -11.49 -14.57 9.05
CA PHE A 71 -10.60 -13.61 9.71
C PHE A 71 -11.22 -13.01 10.98
N LEU A 72 -12.49 -12.60 10.90
CA LEU A 72 -13.22 -12.01 12.04
C LEU A 72 -13.50 -13.01 13.17
N ALA A 73 -13.55 -14.31 12.86
CA ALA A 73 -13.64 -15.37 13.86
C ALA A 73 -12.30 -15.64 14.58
N GLY A 74 -11.21 -15.03 14.11
CA GLY A 74 -9.85 -15.29 14.56
C GLY A 74 -9.15 -16.32 13.66
N LEU A 75 -7.89 -16.04 13.34
CA LEU A 75 -7.04 -16.97 12.60
C LEU A 75 -6.14 -17.75 13.56
N PRO A 76 -5.81 -19.02 13.24
CA PRO A 76 -4.75 -19.75 13.93
C PRO A 76 -3.44 -18.96 14.00
N GLN A 77 -2.63 -19.22 15.02
CA GLN A 77 -1.35 -18.53 15.18
C GLN A 77 -0.45 -18.72 13.96
N GLY A 78 0.09 -17.60 13.46
CA GLY A 78 0.97 -17.57 12.29
C GLY A 78 0.24 -17.48 10.94
N ASP A 79 -1.05 -17.80 10.89
CA ASP A 79 -1.86 -17.57 9.69
C ASP A 79 -2.12 -16.06 9.50
N GLN A 80 -2.22 -15.64 8.24
CA GLN A 80 -2.44 -14.25 7.87
C GLN A 80 -3.48 -14.14 6.77
N LEU A 81 -4.30 -13.08 6.82
CA LEU A 81 -5.10 -12.65 5.67
C LEU A 81 -4.35 -11.51 4.97
N LEU A 82 -4.02 -11.72 3.71
CA LEU A 82 -3.43 -10.73 2.81
C LEU A 82 -4.48 -10.31 1.79
N LEU A 83 -4.52 -9.02 1.47
CA LEU A 83 -5.37 -8.46 0.43
C LEU A 83 -4.48 -7.87 -0.66
N SER A 84 -4.75 -8.22 -1.91
CA SER A 84 -4.14 -7.53 -3.05
C SER A 84 -4.93 -6.26 -3.33
N VAL A 85 -4.22 -5.14 -3.37
CA VAL A 85 -4.79 -3.82 -3.67
C VAL A 85 -3.93 -3.11 -4.71
N ARG A 86 -4.46 -2.03 -5.29
CA ARG A 86 -3.70 -1.16 -6.19
C ARG A 86 -3.27 0.09 -5.45
N VAL A 87 -1.99 0.41 -5.55
CA VAL A 87 -1.38 1.57 -4.89
C VAL A 87 -0.82 2.48 -5.95
N GLN A 88 -1.09 3.77 -5.83
CA GLN A 88 -0.54 4.78 -6.72
C GLN A 88 1.00 4.72 -6.67
N ALA A 89 1.63 4.72 -7.85
CA ALA A 89 3.08 4.74 -7.99
C ALA A 89 3.54 6.10 -8.53
N THR A 90 2.82 6.64 -9.51
CA THR A 90 2.96 8.02 -10.00
C THR A 90 1.56 8.60 -10.23
N ASP A 91 1.48 9.83 -10.75
CA ASP A 91 0.23 10.44 -11.23
C ASP A 91 -0.51 9.61 -12.32
N THR A 92 0.23 8.79 -13.05
CA THR A 92 -0.21 8.08 -14.26
C THR A 92 0.00 6.56 -14.19
N SER A 93 0.67 6.07 -13.14
CA SER A 93 0.89 4.64 -12.91
C SER A 93 0.47 4.17 -11.52
N PHE A 94 0.12 2.89 -11.44
CA PHE A 94 -0.15 2.20 -10.20
C PHE A 94 0.59 0.86 -10.20
N ARG A 95 0.76 0.29 -9.02
CA ARG A 95 1.27 -1.07 -8.82
C ARG A 95 0.29 -1.89 -8.00
N GLN A 96 0.31 -3.20 -8.19
CA GLN A 96 -0.35 -4.12 -7.25
C GLN A 96 0.56 -4.31 -6.03
N ALA A 97 -0.04 -4.37 -4.85
CA ALA A 97 0.66 -4.57 -3.59
C ALA A 97 -0.17 -5.45 -2.64
N SER A 98 0.52 -6.17 -1.76
CA SER A 98 -0.11 -7.00 -0.74
C SER A 98 -0.24 -6.23 0.56
N ALA A 99 -1.41 -6.29 1.18
CA ALA A 99 -1.71 -5.65 2.45
C ALA A 99 -2.14 -6.70 3.48
N ARG A 100 -1.39 -6.82 4.59
CA ARG A 100 -1.74 -7.72 5.70
C ARG A 100 -2.84 -7.10 6.55
N VAL A 101 -3.98 -7.78 6.67
CA VAL A 101 -5.13 -7.26 7.41
C VAL A 101 -4.84 -7.24 8.91
N LEU A 102 -5.05 -6.08 9.53
CA LEU A 102 -5.00 -5.87 10.97
C LEU A 102 -6.40 -5.86 11.59
N GLY A 103 -7.39 -5.37 10.83
CA GLY A 103 -8.75 -5.27 11.32
C GLY A 103 -9.75 -4.83 10.27
N TRP A 104 -11.02 -5.01 10.58
CA TRP A 104 -12.15 -4.60 9.77
C TRP A 104 -13.10 -3.76 10.62
N ARG A 105 -13.47 -2.56 10.15
CA ARG A 105 -14.46 -1.70 10.82
C ARG A 105 -15.48 -1.20 9.80
N GLY A 106 -16.69 -1.75 9.86
CA GLY A 106 -17.72 -1.48 8.85
C GLY A 106 -17.23 -1.86 7.44
N GLY A 107 -17.26 -0.89 6.52
CA GLY A 107 -16.74 -1.04 5.15
C GLY A 107 -15.25 -0.72 5.00
N SER A 108 -14.54 -0.37 6.07
CA SER A 108 -13.13 0.01 6.04
C SER A 108 -12.23 -1.11 6.58
N ILE A 109 -11.08 -1.29 5.93
CA ILE A 109 -10.03 -2.23 6.30
C ILE A 109 -8.85 -1.45 6.88
N GLN A 110 -8.27 -1.97 7.94
CA GLN A 110 -7.00 -1.51 8.51
C GLN A 110 -5.95 -2.58 8.20
N ALA A 111 -4.83 -2.19 7.60
CA ALA A 111 -3.84 -3.13 7.12
C ALA A 111 -2.42 -2.57 7.15
N LEU A 112 -1.44 -3.46 7.00
CA LEU A 112 -0.04 -3.13 6.74
C LEU A 112 0.28 -3.45 5.29
N LEU A 113 0.59 -2.42 4.50
CA LEU A 113 1.10 -2.58 3.15
C LEU A 113 2.51 -3.17 3.20
N LEU A 114 2.68 -4.33 2.60
CA LEU A 114 3.95 -5.05 2.60
C LEU A 114 4.88 -4.47 1.51
N PRO A 115 6.20 -4.43 1.76
CA PRO A 115 7.17 -4.00 0.77
C PRO A 115 7.15 -4.91 -0.46
N SER A 116 7.44 -4.32 -1.63
CA SER A 116 7.62 -5.12 -2.84
C SER A 116 8.91 -5.92 -2.73
N LEU A 117 8.84 -7.24 -2.92
CA LEU A 117 10.02 -8.12 -2.88
C LEU A 117 10.91 -7.97 -4.13
N THR A 118 10.51 -7.15 -5.10
CA THR A 118 11.26 -6.90 -6.33
C THR A 118 12.21 -5.71 -6.16
N GLY A 119 13.51 -6.00 -6.04
CA GLY A 119 14.60 -5.12 -6.50
C GLY A 119 15.10 -4.02 -5.55
N ALA A 120 14.60 -3.88 -4.31
CA ALA A 120 15.17 -2.94 -3.35
C ALA A 120 16.17 -3.62 -2.42
N THR A 121 17.41 -3.10 -2.35
CA THR A 121 18.52 -3.55 -1.50
C THR A 121 18.34 -3.24 -0.01
N GLY A 122 17.09 -3.13 0.45
CA GLY A 122 16.73 -2.94 1.85
C GLY A 122 15.30 -3.42 2.10
N LEU A 123 15.10 -4.14 3.22
CA LEU A 123 13.77 -4.51 3.71
C LEU A 123 13.04 -3.22 4.13
N ALA A 124 12.26 -2.64 3.23
CA ALA A 124 11.41 -1.52 3.59
C ALA A 124 10.35 -1.97 4.62
N GLU A 125 10.16 -1.18 5.67
CA GLU A 125 9.19 -1.48 6.72
C GLU A 125 7.75 -1.49 6.17
N PRO A 126 6.87 -2.39 6.66
CA PRO A 126 5.46 -2.35 6.32
C PRO A 126 4.81 -1.02 6.70
N LEU A 127 3.97 -0.47 5.83
CA LEU A 127 3.34 0.84 6.04
C LEU A 127 1.86 0.69 6.43
N PRO A 128 1.38 1.35 7.50
CA PRO A 128 -0.03 1.31 7.87
C PRO A 128 -0.88 2.02 6.81
N VAL A 129 -1.96 1.35 6.40
CA VAL A 129 -2.94 1.87 5.44
C VAL A 129 -4.36 1.58 5.89
N SER A 130 -5.30 2.40 5.43
CA SER A 130 -6.72 2.13 5.55
C SER A 130 -7.41 2.43 4.22
N PHE A 131 -8.33 1.54 3.83
CA PHE A 131 -9.00 1.60 2.53
C PHE A 131 -10.35 0.89 2.59
N PRO A 132 -11.29 1.23 1.70
CA PRO A 132 -12.59 0.56 1.65
C PRO A 132 -12.46 -0.86 1.09
N GLU A 133 -13.36 -1.76 1.47
CA GLU A 133 -13.46 -3.13 0.94
C GLU A 133 -13.55 -3.18 -0.60
N THR A 134 -14.10 -2.13 -1.23
CA THR A 134 -14.18 -1.99 -2.69
C THR A 134 -12.82 -1.76 -3.36
N ALA A 135 -11.74 -1.56 -2.61
CA ALA A 135 -10.37 -1.48 -3.14
C ALA A 135 -9.71 -2.85 -3.33
N VAL A 136 -10.31 -3.91 -2.79
CA VAL A 136 -9.75 -5.27 -2.84
C VAL A 136 -9.84 -5.81 -4.26
N VAL A 137 -8.72 -6.34 -4.76
CA VAL A 137 -8.60 -6.98 -6.07
C VAL A 137 -8.49 -8.49 -5.94
N ASP A 138 -7.86 -8.96 -4.86
CA ASP A 138 -7.73 -10.39 -4.54
C ASP A 138 -7.52 -10.56 -3.04
N TRP A 139 -7.64 -11.79 -2.55
CA TRP A 139 -7.34 -12.14 -1.16
C TRP A 139 -6.57 -13.46 -1.09
N THR A 140 -5.68 -13.57 -0.12
CA THR A 140 -4.92 -14.79 0.16
C THR A 140 -4.92 -15.05 1.65
N MET A 141 -5.37 -16.23 2.06
CA MET A 141 -5.13 -16.73 3.41
C MET A 141 -3.83 -17.52 3.39
N LEU A 142 -2.76 -16.90 3.90
CA LEU A 142 -1.45 -17.51 4.00
C LEU A 142 -1.37 -18.27 5.33
N ARG A 143 -1.24 -19.59 5.26
CA ARG A 143 -1.09 -20.45 6.43
C ARG A 143 0.33 -20.34 6.98
N ALA A 144 0.50 -20.59 8.28
CA ALA A 144 1.83 -20.68 8.89
C ALA A 144 2.75 -21.73 8.20
N SER A 145 2.16 -22.76 7.59
CA SER A 145 2.87 -23.78 6.82
C SER A 145 3.32 -23.32 5.42
N GLY A 146 3.02 -22.08 5.02
CA GLY A 146 3.25 -21.55 3.67
C GLY A 146 2.19 -21.94 2.64
N ARG A 147 1.15 -22.70 3.03
CA ARG A 147 0.04 -23.02 2.13
C ARG A 147 -0.82 -21.77 1.90
N GLU A 148 -1.27 -21.58 0.67
CA GLU A 148 -2.18 -20.49 0.30
C GLU A 148 -3.59 -21.00 0.01
N GLU A 149 -4.59 -20.23 0.45
CA GLU A 149 -5.98 -20.35 0.02
C GLU A 149 -6.41 -19.02 -0.62
N GLY A 150 -7.27 -19.06 -1.64
CA GLY A 150 -7.63 -17.87 -2.42
C GLY A 150 -6.65 -17.61 -3.56
N ASN A 151 -6.07 -16.40 -3.63
CA ASN A 151 -5.06 -15.98 -4.60
C ASN A 151 -5.49 -16.27 -6.05
N TYR A 152 -6.69 -15.81 -6.45
CA TYR A 152 -7.26 -16.12 -7.76
C TYR A 152 -6.60 -15.32 -8.88
N VAL A 153 -6.39 -14.02 -8.64
CA VAL A 153 -5.74 -13.11 -9.59
C VAL A 153 -4.26 -13.44 -9.69
N GLY A 154 -3.58 -13.67 -8.56
CA GLY A 154 -2.15 -14.02 -8.60
C GLY A 154 -1.90 -15.33 -9.35
N ARG A 155 -2.67 -16.39 -9.07
CA ARG A 155 -2.55 -17.66 -9.82
C ARG A 155 -2.86 -17.52 -11.30
N HIS A 156 -3.83 -16.69 -11.67
CA HIS A 156 -4.12 -16.40 -13.07
C HIS A 156 -2.93 -15.70 -13.77
N LEU A 157 -2.34 -14.69 -13.13
CA LEU A 157 -1.16 -13.99 -13.64
C LEU A 157 0.06 -14.91 -13.74
N ASP A 158 0.24 -15.83 -12.79
CA ASP A 158 1.32 -16.82 -12.82
C ASP A 158 1.16 -17.78 -14.00
N ALA A 159 -0.05 -18.30 -14.22
CA ALA A 159 -0.35 -19.17 -15.34
C ALA A 159 -0.13 -18.47 -16.69
N ALA A 160 -0.56 -17.21 -16.82
CA ALA A 160 -0.33 -16.41 -18.03
C ALA A 160 1.17 -16.22 -18.30
N ARG A 161 1.96 -15.84 -17.29
CA ARG A 161 3.42 -15.70 -17.41
C ARG A 161 4.11 -17.02 -17.76
N GLN A 162 3.61 -18.14 -17.26
CA GLN A 162 4.17 -19.45 -17.61
C GLN A 162 3.91 -19.79 -19.08
N LEU A 163 2.71 -19.50 -19.58
CA LEU A 163 2.34 -19.71 -20.98
C LEU A 163 3.21 -18.88 -21.93
N GLU A 164 3.46 -17.61 -21.61
CA GLU A 164 4.34 -16.72 -22.38
C GLU A 164 5.79 -17.22 -22.47
N ARG A 165 6.24 -18.02 -21.50
CA ARG A 165 7.60 -18.59 -21.47
C ARG A 165 7.72 -19.92 -22.21
N LEU A 166 6.61 -20.49 -22.67
CA LEU A 166 6.66 -21.74 -23.43
C LEU A 166 7.23 -21.46 -24.83
N PRO A 167 8.22 -22.25 -25.29
CA PRO A 167 8.71 -22.12 -26.66
C PRO A 167 7.59 -22.52 -27.62
N LEU A 168 7.30 -21.63 -28.57
CA LEU A 168 6.46 -21.97 -29.73
C LEU A 168 7.20 -23.04 -30.53
N ARG A 169 6.61 -24.22 -30.64
CA ARG A 169 7.12 -25.33 -31.47
C ARG A 169 6.68 -25.14 -32.92
#